data_AF-A0A6V7I873-F1
#
_entry.id   AF-A0A6V7I873-F1
#
_cell.length_a   1.000
_cell.length_b   1.000
_cell.length_c   1.000
_cell.angle_alpha   90.00
_cell.angle_beta   90.00
_cell.angle_gamma   90.00
#
_symmetry.space_group_name_H-M   'P 1'
#
loop_
_entity.id
_entity.type
_entity.pdbx_description
1 polymer ?
#
loop_
_entity_poly.entity_id
_entity_poly.type
_entity_poly.pdbx_seq_one_letter_code
_entity_poly.pdbx_strand_id
1 'polypeptide(L)' 'GLDSVTSKQCISLLKALAREGPRTIIVTIHQPSATVFDMMDHLYVIAGGSCVYTGGTRALIPYLTGHGLHCPTHYNPADF' A
#
# COMPACT_ATOMS: atom_id res chain seq x y z
N GLY A 1 17.07 6.84 -3.34
CA GLY A 1 15.99 6.27 -2.53
C GLY A 1 16.56 5.88 -1.19
N LEU A 2 15.79 6.03 -0.12
CA LEU A 2 16.14 5.49 1.19
C LEU A 2 16.33 3.97 1.09
N ASP A 3 17.20 3.39 1.92
CA ASP A 3 17.23 1.93 2.05
C ASP A 3 15.95 1.42 2.72
N SER A 4 15.79 0.09 2.74
CA SER A 4 14.59 -0.56 3.29
C SER A 4 14.31 -0.18 4.75
N VAL A 5 15.35 -0.04 5.58
CA VAL A 5 15.20 0.28 7.00
C VAL A 5 14.76 1.72 7.16
N THR A 6 15.46 2.66 6.53
CA THR A 6 15.09 4.09 6.64
C THR A 6 13.74 4.38 6.00
N SER A 7 13.37 3.69 4.91
CA SER A 7 12.03 3.77 4.32
C SER A 7 10.94 3.34 5.32
N LYS A 8 11.14 2.19 5.99
CA LYS A 8 10.20 1.70 6.99
C LYS A 8 10.07 2.64 8.18
N GLN A 9 11.18 3.23 8.65
CA GLN A 9 11.18 4.21 9.74
C GLN A 9 10.41 5.49 9.35
N CYS A 10 10.63 5.99 8.13
CA CYS A 10 9.89 7.13 7.59
C CYS A 10 8.38 6.86 7.59
N ILE A 11 7.96 5.73 7.03
CA ILE A 11 6.53 5.35 6.99
C ILE A 11 5.96 5.13 8.40
N SER A 12 6.74 4.58 9.33
CA SER A 12 6.32 4.41 10.73
C SER A 12 6.04 5.76 11.40
N LEU A 13 6.91 6.74 11.18
CA LEU A 13 6.73 8.10 11.70
C LEU A 13 5.48 8.75 11.11
N LEU A 14 5.29 8.67 9.79
CA LEU A 14 4.09 9.18 9.14
C LEU A 14 2.82 8.52 9.71
N LYS A 15 2.85 7.20 9.89
CA LYS A 15 1.72 6.46 10.48
C LYS A 15 1.41 6.91 11.91
N ALA A 16 2.43 7.16 12.74
CA ALA A 16 2.24 7.72 14.07
C ALA A 16 1.59 9.12 14.02
N LEU A 17 2.10 10.01 13.16
CA LEU A 17 1.55 11.36 12.98
C LEU A 17 0.10 11.36 12.50
N ALA A 18 -0.31 10.40 11.67
CA ALA A 18 -1.70 10.22 11.23
C ALA A 18 -2.62 9.70 12.35
N ARG A 19 -2.07 8.95 13.33
CA ARG A 19 -2.84 8.39 14.45
C ARG A 19 -2.99 9.34 15.65
N GLU A 20 -2.00 10.19 15.88
CA GLU A 20 -1.95 11.07 17.07
C GLU A 20 -2.78 12.34 16.94
N GLY A 21 -3.29 12.68 15.76
CA GLY A 21 -4.03 13.92 15.54
C GLY A 21 -5.03 13.85 14.38
N PRO A 22 -5.76 14.95 14.11
CA PRO A 22 -6.79 15.02 13.07
C PRO A 22 -6.17 15.18 11.67
N ARG A 23 -5.13 14.41 11.35
CA ARG A 23 -4.36 14.55 10.10
C ARG A 23 -4.60 13.34 9.21
N THR A 24 -4.91 13.59 7.95
CA THR A 24 -4.86 12.58 6.90
C THR A 24 -3.54 12.72 6.16
N ILE A 25 -2.78 11.63 6.05
CA ILE A 25 -1.52 11.60 5.32
C ILE A 25 -1.72 10.79 4.04
N ILE A 26 -1.43 11.41 2.90
CA ILE A 26 -1.50 10.80 1.58
C ILE A 26 -0.08 10.72 1.03
N VAL A 27 0.33 9.54 0.60
CA VAL A 27 1.67 9.29 0.04
C VAL A 27 1.56 8.52 -1.27
N THR A 28 2.45 8.85 -2.21
CA THR A 28 2.74 8.01 -3.38
C THR A 28 4.06 7.31 -3.13
N ILE A 29 4.07 5.98 -3.16
CA ILE A 29 5.28 5.18 -2.93
C ILE A 29 5.62 4.45 -4.21
N HIS A 30 6.82 4.68 -4.74
CA HIS A 30 7.34 3.91 -5.85
C HIS A 30 7.92 2.60 -5.32
N GLN A 31 7.36 1.46 -5.74
CA GLN A 31 7.81 0.10 -5.41
C GLN A 31 7.98 -0.14 -3.89
N PRO A 32 6.89 -0.13 -3.10
CA PRO A 32 6.98 -0.43 -1.67
C PRO A 32 7.37 -1.89 -1.45
N SER A 33 8.25 -2.15 -0.48
CA SER A 33 8.44 -3.51 0.03
C SER A 33 7.14 -4.03 0.63
N ALA A 34 6.97 -5.36 0.68
CA ALA A 34 5.78 -5.99 1.27
C ALA A 34 5.49 -5.49 2.71
N THR A 35 6.54 -5.22 3.49
CA THR A 35 6.40 -4.66 4.84
C THR A 35 5.85 -3.23 4.82
N VAL A 36 6.35 -2.37 3.94
CA VAL A 36 5.83 -0.99 3.81
C VAL A 36 4.41 -0.99 3.28
N PHE A 37 4.12 -1.88 2.34
CA PHE A 37 2.79 -2.05 1.76
C PHE A 37 1.74 -2.44 2.82
N ASP A 38 2.05 -3.43 3.68
CA ASP A 38 1.14 -3.86 4.77
C ASP A 38 0.93 -2.77 5.85
N MET A 39 1.80 -1.76 5.91
CA MET A 39 1.61 -0.61 6.81
C MET A 39 0.57 0.39 6.28
N MET A 40 0.12 0.31 5.02
CA MET A 40 -0.88 1.22 4.48
C MET A 40 -2.28 0.87 4.98
N ASP A 41 -3.01 1.87 5.46
CA ASP A 41 -4.39 1.67 5.94
C ASP A 41 -5.39 1.63 4.77
N HIS A 42 -5.13 2.41 3.71
CA HIS A 42 -5.96 2.52 2.52
C HIS A 42 -5.10 2.63 1.26
N LEU A 43 -5.52 1.95 0.19
CA LEU A 43 -4.89 2.01 -1.13
C LEU A 43 -5.80 2.73 -2.12
N TYR A 44 -5.18 3.51 -2.99
CA TYR A 44 -5.82 4.12 -4.15
C TYR A 44 -4.96 3.84 -5.37
N VAL A 45 -5.40 2.90 -6.20
CA VAL A 45 -4.64 2.40 -7.36
C VAL A 45 -5.17 3.05 -8.62
N ILE A 46 -4.27 3.62 -9.41
CA ILE A 46 -4.58 4.27 -10.68
C ILE A 46 -3.94 3.47 -11.81
N ALA A 47 -4.72 3.17 -12.85
CA ALA A 47 -4.22 2.65 -14.12
C ALA A 47 -4.90 3.40 -15.27
N GLY A 48 -4.12 3.80 -16.29
CA GLY A 48 -4.66 4.55 -17.43
C GLY A 48 -5.35 5.88 -17.05
N GLY A 49 -4.94 6.52 -15.95
CA GLY A 49 -5.56 7.75 -15.45
C GLY A 49 -6.88 7.55 -14.69
N SER A 50 -7.36 6.31 -14.53
CA SER A 50 -8.59 5.98 -13.80
C SER A 50 -8.30 5.21 -12.51
N CYS A 51 -9.14 5.42 -11.49
CA CYS A 51 -9.08 4.62 -10.27
C CYS A 51 -9.58 3.20 -10.56
N VAL A 52 -8.72 2.21 -10.36
CA VAL A 52 -9.04 0.79 -10.59
C VAL A 52 -9.24 0.01 -9.29
N TYR A 53 -8.80 0.58 -8.16
CA TYR A 53 -9.06 0.03 -6.83
C TYR A 53 -8.99 1.13 -5.78
N THR A 54 -9.94 1.12 -4.84
CA THR A 54 -9.91 1.94 -3.65
C THR A 54 -10.41 1.12 -2.48
N GLY A 55 -9.61 1.02 -1.41
CA GLY A 55 -9.96 0.19 -0.26
C GLY A 55 -8.76 -0.19 0.59
N GLY A 56 -9.01 -0.92 1.66
CA GLY A 56 -7.94 -1.39 2.55
C GLY A 56 -7.00 -2.38 1.87
N THR A 57 -5.73 -2.36 2.26
CA THR A 57 -4.67 -3.22 1.70
C THR A 57 -5.02 -4.71 1.73
N ARG A 58 -5.64 -5.17 2.82
CA ARG A 58 -6.03 -6.58 3.00
C ARG A 58 -7.16 -7.05 2.07
N ALA A 59 -7.96 -6.12 1.54
CA ALA A 59 -9.04 -6.43 0.61
C ALA A 59 -8.58 -6.49 -0.85
N LEU A 60 -7.34 -6.10 -1.15
CA LEU A 60 -6.82 -6.08 -2.52
C LEU A 60 -6.79 -7.48 -3.14
N ILE A 61 -6.21 -8.47 -2.46
CA ILE A 61 -6.11 -9.83 -3.02
C ILE A 61 -7.49 -10.47 -3.25
N PRO A 62 -8.44 -10.41 -2.30
CA PRO A 62 -9.82 -10.82 -2.55
C PRO A 62 -10.46 -10.10 -3.75
N TYR A 63 -10.25 -8.78 -3.87
CA TYR A 63 -10.77 -7.99 -4.98
C TYR A 63 -10.21 -8.45 -6.33
N LEU A 64 -8.90 -8.62 -6.43
CA LEU A 64 -8.22 -9.11 -7.63
C LEU A 64 -8.67 -10.53 -7.98
N THR A 65 -8.79 -11.40 -6.98
CA THR A 65 -9.25 -12.79 -7.15
C THR A 65 -10.68 -12.84 -7.71
N GLY A 66 -11.56 -11.95 -7.24
CA GLY A 66 -12.92 -11.81 -7.77
C GLY A 66 -12.97 -11.41 -9.26
N HIS A 67 -11.89 -10.84 -9.79
CA HIS A 67 -11.71 -10.50 -11.21
C HIS A 67 -10.85 -11.53 -11.97
N GLY A 68 -10.58 -12.70 -11.39
CA GLY A 68 -9.78 -13.75 -12.02
C GLY A 68 -8.27 -13.53 -11.98
N LEU A 69 -7.79 -12.55 -11.20
CA LEU A 69 -6.36 -12.27 -11.01
C LEU A 69 -5.88 -12.89 -9.70
N HIS A 70 -5.07 -13.94 -9.81
CA HIS A 70 -4.58 -14.70 -8.65
C HIS A 70 -3.14 -14.32 -8.31
N CYS A 71 -2.95 -13.58 -7.23
CA CYS A 71 -1.62 -13.25 -6.71
C CYS A 71 -0.95 -14.52 -6.15
N PRO A 72 0.26 -14.89 -6.60
CA PRO A 72 0.99 -16.00 -6.02
C PRO A 72 1.32 -15.76 -4.54
N THR A 73 1.35 -16.82 -3.73
CA THR A 73 1.51 -16.75 -2.26
C THR A 73 2.79 -16.07 -1.78
N HIS A 74 3.86 -16.12 -2.57
CA HIS A 74 5.17 -15.56 -2.22
C HIS A 74 5.48 -14.24 -2.92
N TYR A 75 4.50 -13.66 -3.62
CA TYR A 75 4.64 -12.37 -4.26
C TYR A 75 4.24 -11.24 -3.29
N ASN A 76 4.94 -10.12 -3.40
CA ASN A 76 4.51 -8.88 -2.81
C ASN A 76 3.25 -8.40 -3.56
N PRO A 77 2.10 -8.21 -2.90
CA PRO A 77 0.88 -7.73 -3.57
C PRO A 77 1.02 -6.36 -4.22
N ALA A 78 2.03 -5.56 -3.84
CA ALA A 78 2.32 -4.29 -4.50
C ALA A 78 2.98 -4.45 -5.88
N ASP A 79 3.65 -5.59 -6.11
CA ASP A 79 4.40 -5.89 -7.34
C ASP A 79 3.58 -6.77 -8.31
N PHE A 80 2.47 -7.34 -7.84
CA PHE A 80 1.53 -8.15 -8.62
C PHE A 80 0.42 -7.29 -9.22
#